data_AF-A0A507ZWQ2-F1
#
_entry.id   AF-A0A507ZWQ2-F1
#
_cell.length_a   1.000
_cell.length_b   1.000
_cell.length_c   1.000
_cell.angle_alpha   90.00
_cell.angle_beta   90.00
_cell.angle_gamma   90.00
#
_symmetry.space_group_name_H-M   'P 1'
#
loop_
_entity.id
_entity.type
_entity.pdbx_description
1 polymer ?
#
loop_
_entity_poly.entity_id
_entity_poly.type
_entity_poly.pdbx_seq_one_letter_code
_entity_poly.pdbx_strand_id
1 'polypeptide(L)'
;MTHVPESTPSAALAAFMRGVERRAAVLAELQAGDAAAGDTAVEAALFAFRAEADRRPMSQWPLCFWSGLLANPALQQRVAVAIPLAASDRLAELGNGPRAAVLLRLAAGLTEDEAAQVLGVTVAGYRLALARAVAEDGSGIGQQEAWQRLRDEVQMRIRLLPPPRMSHLARVRESALRGERPAGAATPAAHGADAGPPGTRQARGPARPHVGLRRLLWALLTLCVLAFGATFWWPFPGFDPLGLSKGSWARSAPGVGEVRVEPLGAAEAAASHYDATTALLLHPDFDLLADPRGAEVATAMDFYSWLVADGADTPDPMLPPLEFDQGAGDPPAETPPGPIDDTVQDDAAL
;
A
#
# COMPACT_ATOMS: atom_id res chain seq x y z
N MET A 1 24.71 27.34 39.33
CA MET A 1 24.70 27.23 37.86
C MET A 1 25.05 25.80 37.50
N THR A 2 24.06 24.94 37.34
CA THR A 2 24.23 23.57 36.85
C THR A 2 24.41 23.63 35.33
N HIS A 3 25.64 23.43 34.88
CA HIS A 3 25.96 23.26 33.46
C HIS A 3 25.31 21.94 33.03
N VAL A 4 24.22 22.00 32.26
CA VAL A 4 23.71 20.81 31.57
C VAL A 4 24.78 20.45 30.53
N PRO A 5 25.36 19.24 30.56
CA PRO A 5 26.30 18.85 29.52
C PRO A 5 25.56 18.82 28.18
N GLU A 6 26.03 19.61 27.21
CA GLU A 6 25.55 19.50 25.85
C GLU A 6 25.85 18.08 25.37
N SER A 7 24.80 17.28 25.20
CA SER A 7 24.92 15.90 24.72
C SER A 7 25.47 15.94 23.30
N THR A 8 26.76 15.71 23.14
CA THR A 8 27.39 15.64 21.83
C THR A 8 26.74 14.50 21.05
N PRO A 9 26.24 14.75 19.82
CA PRO A 9 25.60 13.70 19.03
C PRO A 9 26.57 12.57 18.72
N SER A 10 26.10 11.33 18.79
CA SER A 10 26.91 10.15 18.47
C SER A 10 27.48 10.26 17.05
N ALA A 11 28.79 10.02 16.91
CA ALA A 11 29.47 10.04 15.60
C ALA A 11 28.84 9.04 14.61
N ALA A 12 28.33 7.91 15.11
CA ALA A 12 27.63 6.92 14.29
C ALA A 12 26.33 7.49 13.70
N LEU A 13 25.57 8.26 14.48
CA LEU A 13 24.34 8.90 14.02
C LEU A 13 24.63 9.93 12.94
N ALA A 14 25.66 10.77 13.14
CA ALA A 14 26.08 11.76 12.15
C ALA A 14 26.53 11.09 10.83
N ALA A 15 27.27 9.98 10.92
CA ALA A 15 27.69 9.20 9.76
C ALA A 15 26.51 8.57 9.01
N PHE A 16 25.54 8.01 9.74
CA PHE A 16 24.31 7.46 9.15
C PHE A 16 23.50 8.53 8.42
N MET A 17 23.20 9.67 9.07
CA MET A 17 22.43 10.76 8.46
C MET A 17 23.12 11.29 7.19
N ARG A 18 24.45 11.43 7.21
CA ARG A 18 25.23 11.80 6.02
C ARG A 18 25.14 10.75 4.91
N GLY A 19 25.12 9.46 5.27
CA GLY A 19 25.01 8.35 4.31
C GLY A 19 23.64 8.22 3.64
N VAL A 20 22.57 8.76 4.23
CA VAL A 20 21.22 8.70 3.66
C VAL A 20 20.79 9.98 2.94
N GLU A 21 21.41 11.14 3.21
CA GLU A 21 20.95 12.45 2.75
C GLU A 21 20.72 12.55 1.23
N ARG A 22 21.67 12.06 0.40
CA ARG A 22 21.53 12.11 -1.07
C ARG A 22 20.40 11.24 -1.57
N ARG A 23 20.32 10.02 -1.05
CA ARG A 23 19.34 9.02 -1.45
C ARG A 23 17.94 9.46 -1.02
N ALA A 24 17.82 10.02 0.18
CA ALA A 24 16.57 10.56 0.71
C ALA A 24 16.06 11.72 -0.14
N ALA A 25 16.94 12.66 -0.52
CA ALA A 25 16.57 13.80 -1.36
C ALA A 25 16.05 13.38 -2.75
N VAL A 26 16.75 12.46 -3.42
CA VAL A 26 16.31 11.96 -4.73
C VAL A 26 15.03 11.14 -4.62
N LEU A 27 14.91 10.28 -3.62
CA LEU A 27 13.67 9.51 -3.39
C LEU A 27 12.48 10.46 -3.15
N ALA A 28 12.64 11.44 -2.25
CA ALA A 28 11.58 12.38 -1.91
C ALA A 28 11.18 13.27 -3.10
N GLU A 29 12.16 13.74 -3.88
CA GLU A 29 11.93 14.50 -5.11
C GLU A 29 11.16 13.69 -6.17
N LEU A 30 11.58 12.44 -6.42
CA LEU A 30 10.91 11.58 -7.40
C LEU A 30 9.53 11.12 -6.92
N GLN A 31 9.34 10.98 -5.60
CA GLN A 31 8.05 10.61 -5.01
C GLN A 31 7.05 11.77 -5.09
N ALA A 32 7.45 12.96 -4.64
CA ALA A 32 6.61 14.16 -4.62
C ALA A 32 6.47 14.83 -6.00
N GLY A 33 7.44 14.61 -6.89
CA GLY A 33 7.49 15.28 -8.19
C GLY A 33 7.93 16.74 -8.14
N ASP A 34 8.40 17.21 -6.98
CA ASP A 34 8.96 18.53 -6.73
C ASP A 34 10.15 18.43 -5.77
N ALA A 35 11.26 19.09 -6.14
CA ALA A 35 12.48 19.10 -5.36
C ALA A 35 12.30 19.85 -4.02
N ALA A 36 11.54 20.94 -3.99
CA ALA A 36 11.37 21.74 -2.77
C ALA A 36 10.49 21.03 -1.74
N ALA A 37 9.37 20.43 -2.19
CA ALA A 37 8.54 19.56 -1.35
C ALA A 37 9.34 18.35 -0.84
N GLY A 38 10.15 17.73 -1.71
CA GLY A 38 11.03 16.63 -1.34
C GLY A 38 12.05 17.00 -0.26
N ASP A 39 12.77 18.12 -0.43
CA ASP A 39 13.77 18.60 0.53
C ASP A 39 13.12 18.93 1.89
N THR A 40 11.92 19.53 1.89
CA THR A 40 11.14 19.79 3.10
C THR A 40 10.76 18.48 3.82
N ALA A 41 10.40 17.44 3.07
CA ALA A 41 10.08 16.14 3.65
C ALA A 41 11.30 15.46 4.28
N VAL A 42 12.47 15.57 3.64
CA VAL A 42 13.74 15.07 4.18
C VAL A 42 14.13 15.82 5.45
N GLU A 43 13.97 17.14 5.48
CA GLU A 43 14.21 17.93 6.69
C GLU A 43 13.36 17.42 7.87
N ALA A 44 12.05 17.28 7.67
CA ALA A 44 11.15 16.75 8.70
C ALA A 44 11.56 15.34 9.16
N ALA A 45 11.96 14.46 8.22
CA ALA A 45 12.41 13.11 8.53
C ALA A 45 13.72 13.09 9.33
N LEU A 46 14.69 13.96 9.03
CA LEU A 46 15.95 14.06 9.78
C LEU A 46 15.70 14.48 11.25
N PHE A 47 14.80 15.44 11.47
CA PHE A 47 14.42 15.87 12.82
C PHE A 47 13.65 14.78 13.58
N ALA A 48 12.68 14.14 12.93
CA ALA A 48 11.92 13.05 13.54
C ALA A 48 12.84 11.86 13.89
N PHE A 49 13.74 11.49 12.98
CA PHE A 49 14.68 10.40 13.18
C PHE A 49 15.66 10.68 14.32
N ARG A 50 16.18 11.91 14.46
CA ARG A 50 17.06 12.27 15.58
C ARG A 50 16.40 12.00 16.94
N ALA A 51 15.10 12.29 17.07
CA ALA A 51 14.33 12.09 18.30
C ALA A 51 14.03 10.61 18.62
N GLU A 52 14.14 9.72 17.63
CA GLU A 52 13.92 8.27 17.78
C GLU A 52 15.23 7.48 17.85
N ALA A 53 16.32 8.00 17.28
CA ALA A 53 17.58 7.28 17.10
C ALA A 53 18.14 6.66 18.39
N ASP A 54 18.03 7.36 19.52
CA ASP A 54 18.54 6.88 20.82
C ASP A 54 17.71 5.74 21.42
N ARG A 55 16.47 5.53 20.95
CA ARG A 55 15.54 4.48 21.42
C ARG A 55 15.62 3.20 20.59
N ARG A 56 16.39 3.20 19.49
CA ARG A 56 16.44 2.09 18.52
C ARG A 56 17.88 1.62 18.32
N PRO A 57 18.10 0.30 18.20
CA PRO A 57 19.43 -0.21 17.85
C PRO A 57 19.82 0.27 16.45
N MET A 58 21.13 0.45 16.23
CA MET A 58 21.68 0.96 14.97
C MET A 58 21.24 0.16 13.73
N SER A 59 20.99 -1.14 13.89
CA SER A 59 20.49 -2.01 12.83
C SER A 59 19.08 -1.64 12.33
N GLN A 60 18.26 -1.02 13.17
CA GLN A 60 16.89 -0.61 12.82
C GLN A 60 16.82 0.81 12.23
N TRP A 61 17.93 1.55 12.25
CA TRP A 61 17.95 2.95 11.79
C TRP A 61 17.50 3.15 10.34
N PRO A 62 17.94 2.33 9.34
CA PRO A 62 17.43 2.45 7.98
C PRO A 62 15.91 2.32 7.92
N LEU A 63 15.35 1.28 8.55
CA LEU A 63 13.92 1.01 8.57
C LEU A 63 13.14 2.19 9.18
N CYS A 64 13.56 2.70 10.34
CA CYS A 64 12.92 3.84 10.99
C CYS A 64 13.01 5.13 10.16
N PHE A 65 14.14 5.38 9.51
CA PHE A 65 14.33 6.57 8.70
C PHE A 65 13.43 6.55 7.45
N TRP A 66 13.45 5.45 6.68
CA TRP A 66 12.68 5.35 5.43
C TRP A 66 11.17 5.30 5.67
N SER A 67 10.71 4.61 6.73
CA SER A 67 9.30 4.64 7.13
C SER A 67 8.85 6.03 7.57
N GLY A 68 9.66 6.72 8.39
CA GLY A 68 9.39 8.10 8.80
C GLY A 68 9.36 9.08 7.64
N LEU A 69 10.23 8.90 6.64
CA LEU A 69 10.23 9.71 5.42
C LEU A 69 8.94 9.52 4.61
N LEU A 70 8.56 8.27 4.32
CA LEU A 70 7.36 7.96 3.52
C LEU A 70 6.04 8.23 4.26
N ALA A 71 6.07 8.31 5.58
CA ALA A 71 4.94 8.76 6.39
C ALA A 71 4.65 10.27 6.22
N ASN A 72 5.55 11.03 5.58
CA ASN A 72 5.34 12.46 5.38
C ASN A 72 4.17 12.72 4.39
N PRO A 73 3.13 13.47 4.77
CA PRO A 73 1.97 13.70 3.93
C PRO A 73 2.31 14.44 2.63
N ALA A 74 3.38 15.24 2.59
CA ALA A 74 3.82 15.93 1.38
C ALA A 74 4.27 14.94 0.28
N LEU A 75 4.76 13.75 0.66
CA LEU A 75 5.13 12.70 -0.29
C LEU A 75 3.93 11.85 -0.70
N GLN A 76 2.81 11.94 0.03
CA GLN A 76 1.62 11.13 -0.22
C GLN A 76 0.62 11.80 -1.16
N GLN A 77 0.70 13.12 -1.29
CA GLN A 77 -0.16 13.90 -2.18
C GLN A 77 0.30 13.72 -3.63
N ARG A 78 -0.63 13.30 -4.50
CA ARG A 78 -0.35 13.15 -5.93
C ARG A 78 -0.24 14.54 -6.57
N VAL A 79 0.96 15.07 -6.63
CA VAL A 79 1.30 16.17 -7.53
C VAL A 79 1.77 15.54 -8.85
N ALA A 80 1.24 16.01 -9.98
CA ALA A 80 1.77 15.62 -11.27
C ALA A 80 3.24 16.07 -11.30
N VAL A 81 4.15 15.12 -11.54
CA VAL A 81 5.60 15.38 -11.48
C VAL A 81 5.92 16.51 -12.46
N ALA A 82 6.32 17.68 -11.93
CA ALA A 82 6.67 18.84 -12.75
C ALA A 82 8.10 18.74 -13.31
N ILE A 83 8.81 17.66 -12.96
CA ILE A 83 10.18 17.40 -13.36
C ILE A 83 10.13 16.55 -14.64
N PRO A 84 10.50 17.10 -15.81
CA PRO A 84 10.62 16.30 -17.03
C PRO A 84 11.76 15.31 -16.83
N LEU A 85 11.36 14.06 -16.73
CA LEU A 85 12.20 12.90 -16.55
C LEU A 85 12.14 12.14 -17.88
N ALA A 86 13.16 12.29 -18.73
CA ALA A 86 13.25 11.49 -19.94
C ALA A 86 13.30 10.00 -19.54
N ALA A 87 12.45 9.16 -20.17
CA ALA A 87 12.18 7.75 -19.85
C ALA A 87 11.59 7.45 -18.46
N SER A 88 11.82 8.29 -17.46
CA SER A 88 11.25 8.19 -16.11
C SER A 88 9.84 8.81 -15.97
N ASP A 89 9.22 9.20 -17.09
CA ASP A 89 7.80 9.54 -17.21
C ASP A 89 6.88 8.41 -16.66
N ARG A 90 7.34 7.15 -16.75
CA ARG A 90 6.66 5.99 -16.15
C ARG A 90 6.51 6.10 -14.64
N LEU A 91 7.51 6.62 -13.92
CA LEU A 91 7.38 6.81 -12.47
C LEU A 91 6.23 7.79 -12.17
N ALA A 92 6.02 8.81 -13.01
CA ALA A 92 4.93 9.76 -12.88
C ALA A 92 3.55 9.11 -13.16
N GLU A 93 3.49 8.14 -14.07
CA GLU A 93 2.30 7.34 -14.36
C GLU A 93 1.92 6.38 -13.22
N LEU A 94 2.92 5.83 -12.53
CA LEU A 94 2.71 4.95 -11.38
C LEU A 94 1.98 5.68 -10.25
N GLY A 95 1.05 4.97 -9.61
CA GLY A 95 0.46 5.41 -8.35
C GLY A 95 1.52 5.55 -7.23
N ASN A 96 1.17 6.29 -6.19
CA ASN A 96 2.04 6.61 -5.05
C ASN A 96 2.70 5.35 -4.42
N GLY A 97 1.93 4.29 -4.18
CA GLY A 97 2.43 3.03 -3.59
C GLY A 97 3.46 2.28 -4.46
N PRO A 98 3.11 1.87 -5.70
CA PRO A 98 4.05 1.22 -6.61
C PRO A 98 5.31 2.07 -6.90
N ARG A 99 5.15 3.39 -7.00
CA ARG A 99 6.27 4.33 -7.13
C ARG A 99 7.21 4.26 -5.93
N ALA A 100 6.67 4.33 -4.71
CA ALA A 100 7.47 4.19 -3.50
C ALA A 100 8.20 2.85 -3.44
N ALA A 101 7.54 1.75 -3.84
CA ALA A 101 8.15 0.42 -3.87
C ALA A 101 9.38 0.36 -4.78
N VAL A 102 9.29 0.90 -6.01
CA VAL A 102 10.41 0.98 -6.94
C VAL A 102 11.52 1.88 -6.39
N LEU A 103 11.19 3.05 -5.86
CA LEU A 103 12.18 3.98 -5.33
C LEU A 103 12.91 3.47 -4.09
N LEU A 104 12.26 2.68 -3.23
CA LEU A 104 12.95 2.01 -2.13
C LEU A 104 14.00 1.01 -2.63
N ARG A 105 13.73 0.34 -3.74
CA ARG A 105 14.71 -0.57 -4.36
C ARG A 105 15.85 0.18 -5.03
N LEU A 106 15.53 1.23 -5.80
CA LEU A 106 16.50 1.91 -6.67
C LEU A 106 17.28 3.02 -5.97
N ALA A 107 16.61 3.86 -5.18
CA ALA A 107 17.21 5.02 -4.53
C ALA A 107 17.67 4.70 -3.10
N ALA A 108 16.82 4.06 -2.29
CA ALA A 108 17.21 3.69 -0.93
C ALA A 108 18.18 2.49 -0.92
N GLY A 109 18.08 1.59 -1.91
CA GLY A 109 18.95 0.42 -2.05
C GLY A 109 18.62 -0.69 -1.05
N LEU A 110 17.38 -0.73 -0.57
CA LEU A 110 16.91 -1.72 0.41
C LEU A 110 16.71 -3.09 -0.26
N THR A 111 16.80 -4.14 0.56
CA THR A 111 16.35 -5.48 0.15
C THR A 111 14.83 -5.52 0.03
N GLU A 112 14.29 -6.56 -0.61
CA GLU A 112 12.83 -6.72 -0.73
C GLU A 112 12.15 -6.82 0.63
N ASP A 113 12.77 -7.53 1.58
CA ASP A 113 12.22 -7.72 2.93
C ASP A 113 12.22 -6.40 3.72
N GLU A 114 13.29 -5.61 3.62
CA GLU A 114 13.38 -4.30 4.26
C GLU A 114 12.40 -3.30 3.63
N ALA A 115 12.29 -3.28 2.31
CA ALA A 115 11.37 -2.38 1.61
C ALA A 115 9.90 -2.74 1.87
N ALA A 116 9.56 -4.03 1.95
CA ALA A 116 8.24 -4.49 2.34
C ALA A 116 7.90 -4.05 3.78
N GLN A 117 8.84 -4.18 4.71
CA GLN A 117 8.69 -3.71 6.08
C GLN A 117 8.51 -2.18 6.15
N VAL A 118 9.27 -1.40 5.37
CA VAL A 118 9.12 0.06 5.31
C VAL A 118 7.71 0.47 4.85
N LEU A 119 7.15 -0.24 3.86
CA LEU A 119 5.82 0.03 3.33
C LEU A 119 4.69 -0.57 4.18
N GLY A 120 5.00 -1.42 5.16
CA GLY A 120 4.00 -2.13 5.97
C GLY A 120 3.20 -3.16 5.16
N VAL A 121 3.81 -3.77 4.13
CA VAL A 121 3.19 -4.79 3.28
C VAL A 121 3.93 -6.13 3.38
N THR A 122 3.29 -7.21 2.92
CA THR A 122 3.96 -8.52 2.81
C THR A 122 5.01 -8.50 1.69
N VAL A 123 6.03 -9.37 1.78
CA VAL A 123 7.06 -9.50 0.73
C VAL A 123 6.42 -9.90 -0.62
N ALA A 124 5.40 -10.76 -0.60
CA ALA A 124 4.63 -11.11 -1.79
C ALA A 124 3.89 -9.90 -2.39
N GLY A 125 3.26 -9.08 -1.54
CA GLY A 125 2.61 -7.83 -1.97
C GLY A 125 3.61 -6.83 -2.55
N TYR A 126 4.81 -6.74 -1.97
CA TYR A 126 5.90 -5.91 -2.48
C TYR A 126 6.38 -6.37 -3.87
N ARG A 127 6.61 -7.68 -4.05
CA ARG A 127 6.99 -8.27 -5.35
C ARG A 127 5.93 -8.03 -6.42
N LEU A 128 4.66 -8.18 -6.07
CA LEU A 128 3.55 -7.87 -6.99
C LEU A 128 3.53 -6.40 -7.38
N ALA A 129 3.79 -5.48 -6.44
CA ALA A 129 3.89 -4.05 -6.73
C ALA A 129 5.06 -3.74 -7.67
N LEU A 130 6.22 -4.38 -7.48
CA LEU A 130 7.35 -4.26 -8.39
C LEU A 130 7.04 -4.83 -9.78
N ALA A 131 6.43 -6.01 -9.87
CA ALA A 131 6.06 -6.63 -11.15
C ALA A 131 5.09 -5.74 -11.94
N ARG A 132 4.09 -5.16 -11.26
CA ARG A 132 3.15 -4.20 -11.87
C ARG A 132 3.82 -2.91 -12.32
N ALA A 133 4.82 -2.44 -11.58
CA ALA A 133 5.56 -1.23 -11.93
C ALA A 133 6.49 -1.42 -13.15
N VAL A 134 6.86 -2.66 -13.47
CA VAL A 134 7.79 -3.05 -14.53
C VAL A 134 7.07 -3.73 -15.71
N ALA A 135 5.74 -3.77 -15.70
CA ALA A 135 4.95 -4.35 -16.79
C ALA A 135 5.25 -3.66 -18.14
N GLU A 136 5.28 -4.45 -19.20
CA GLU A 136 5.83 -4.07 -20.51
C GLU A 136 5.16 -2.83 -21.11
N ASP A 137 5.98 -1.93 -21.67
CA ASP A 137 5.57 -1.07 -22.77
C ASP A 137 5.71 -1.83 -24.08
N GLY A 138 4.78 -1.58 -25.00
CA GLY A 138 4.95 -1.88 -26.43
C GLY A 138 6.08 -1.11 -27.12
N SER A 139 7.13 -0.68 -26.39
CA SER A 139 8.31 0.01 -26.91
C SER A 139 9.33 -0.94 -27.54
N GLY A 140 9.16 -2.26 -27.37
CA GLY A 140 10.04 -3.30 -27.93
C GLY A 140 11.41 -3.41 -27.24
N ILE A 141 11.66 -2.65 -26.17
CA ILE A 141 12.85 -2.80 -25.31
C ILE A 141 12.58 -3.92 -24.31
N GLY A 142 13.53 -4.84 -24.13
CA GLY A 142 13.40 -5.91 -23.14
C GLY A 142 13.24 -5.36 -21.72
N GLN A 143 12.35 -5.97 -20.93
CA GLN A 143 12.03 -5.56 -19.56
C GLN A 143 13.27 -5.34 -18.67
N GLN A 144 14.26 -6.23 -18.80
CA GLN A 144 15.52 -6.15 -18.05
C GLN A 144 16.34 -4.89 -18.39
N GLU A 145 16.35 -4.47 -19.65
CA GLU A 145 17.04 -3.25 -20.08
C GLU A 145 16.34 -1.99 -19.56
N ALA A 146 15.00 -1.97 -19.60
CA ALA A 146 14.21 -0.87 -19.06
C ALA A 146 14.50 -0.67 -17.56
N TRP A 147 14.55 -1.77 -16.80
CA TRP A 147 14.90 -1.74 -15.38
C TRP A 147 16.34 -1.27 -15.12
N GLN A 148 17.31 -1.71 -15.94
CA GLN A 148 18.69 -1.29 -15.81
C GLN A 148 18.87 0.21 -16.10
N ARG A 149 18.24 0.72 -17.17
CA ARG A 149 18.28 2.16 -17.51
C ARG A 149 17.68 3.02 -16.40
N LEU A 150 16.52 2.62 -15.87
CA LEU A 150 15.88 3.33 -14.75
C LEU A 150 16.78 3.37 -13.51
N ARG A 151 17.45 2.26 -13.19
CA ARG A 151 18.41 2.21 -12.09
C ARG A 151 19.58 3.17 -12.33
N ASP A 152 20.15 3.15 -13.53
CA ASP A 152 21.31 3.99 -13.87
C ASP A 152 20.95 5.48 -13.83
N GLU A 153 19.76 5.87 -14.27
CA GLU A 153 19.23 7.24 -14.17
C GLU A 153 19.09 7.69 -12.70
N VAL A 154 18.44 6.89 -11.86
CA VAL A 154 18.26 7.20 -10.44
C VAL A 154 19.63 7.32 -9.75
N GLN A 155 20.54 6.39 -10.03
CA GLN A 155 21.89 6.40 -9.47
C GLN A 155 22.71 7.60 -9.98
N MET A 156 22.54 7.99 -11.24
CA MET A 156 23.15 9.20 -11.78
C MET A 156 22.62 10.45 -11.08
N ARG A 157 21.31 10.54 -10.83
CA ARG A 157 20.69 11.67 -10.12
C ARG A 157 21.19 11.76 -8.67
N ILE A 158 21.39 10.63 -7.99
CA ILE A 158 21.98 10.58 -6.64
C ILE A 158 23.42 11.11 -6.66
N ARG A 159 24.22 10.73 -7.66
CA ARG A 159 25.61 11.19 -7.80
C ARG A 159 25.69 12.68 -8.14
N LEU A 160 24.82 13.15 -9.03
CA LEU A 160 24.81 14.51 -9.58
C LEU A 160 23.89 15.48 -8.82
N LEU A 161 23.53 15.17 -7.57
CA LEU A 161 22.69 16.06 -6.76
C LEU A 161 23.31 17.47 -6.69
N PRO A 162 22.57 18.55 -7.00
CA PRO A 162 23.12 19.90 -7.08
C PRO A 162 23.87 20.31 -5.79
N PRO A 163 25.10 20.85 -5.89
CA PRO A 163 25.87 21.32 -4.74
C PRO A 163 25.14 22.28 -3.77
N PRO A 164 24.29 23.23 -4.22
CA PRO A 164 23.57 24.10 -3.30
C PRO A 164 22.52 23.33 -2.47
N ARG A 165 21.83 22.35 -3.06
CA ARG A 165 20.86 21.48 -2.35
C ARG A 165 21.59 20.61 -1.33
N MET A 166 22.71 20.01 -1.73
CA MET A 166 23.58 19.26 -0.82
C MET A 166 24.02 20.10 0.38
N SER A 167 24.48 21.34 0.13
CA SER A 167 24.93 22.25 1.19
C SER A 167 23.79 22.63 2.14
N HIS A 168 22.57 22.76 1.63
CA HIS A 168 21.39 23.00 2.46
C HIS A 168 21.07 21.80 3.36
N LEU A 169 21.00 20.58 2.81
CA LEU A 169 20.78 19.36 3.58
C LEU A 169 21.86 19.13 4.64
N ALA A 170 23.12 19.44 4.34
CA ALA A 170 24.21 19.35 5.30
C ALA A 170 24.02 20.30 6.50
N ARG A 171 23.49 21.52 6.27
CA ARG A 171 23.15 22.47 7.35
C ARG A 171 21.97 21.96 8.18
N VAL A 172 20.94 21.43 7.55
CA VAL A 172 19.77 20.84 8.21
C VAL A 172 20.15 19.63 9.07
N ARG A 173 21.01 18.74 8.55
CA ARG A 173 21.55 17.63 9.33
C ARG A 173 22.28 18.12 10.58
N GLU A 174 23.08 19.18 10.45
CA GLU A 174 23.84 19.72 11.57
C GLU A 174 22.95 20.37 12.64
N SER A 175 21.87 21.07 12.24
CA SER A 175 20.88 21.59 13.20
C SER A 175 20.08 20.47 13.86
N ALA A 176 19.70 19.44 13.09
CA ALA A 176 19.05 18.24 13.61
C ALA A 176 19.93 17.51 14.64
N LEU A 177 21.22 17.32 14.37
CA LEU A 177 22.15 16.69 15.31
C LEU A 177 22.29 17.48 16.62
N ARG A 178 22.26 18.82 16.55
CA ARG A 178 22.23 19.73 17.71
C ARG A 178 20.87 19.77 18.44
N GLY A 179 19.83 19.16 17.87
CA GLY A 179 18.48 19.15 18.45
C GLY A 179 17.72 20.47 18.28
N GLU A 180 18.18 21.36 17.39
CA GLU A 180 17.53 22.63 17.12
C GLU A 180 16.25 22.42 16.32
N ARG A 181 15.07 22.53 16.94
CA ARG A 181 13.82 22.37 16.19
C ARG A 181 13.69 23.44 15.08
N PRO A 182 13.19 23.06 13.90
CA PRO A 182 12.94 24.02 12.84
C PRO A 182 11.91 25.05 13.31
N ALA A 183 12.21 26.33 13.07
CA ALA A 183 11.39 27.48 13.43
C ALA A 183 10.11 27.50 12.56
N GLY A 184 9.16 26.62 12.87
CA GLY A 184 7.95 26.43 12.10
C GLY A 184 7.26 25.07 12.31
N ALA A 185 7.93 24.09 12.92
CA ALA A 185 7.28 22.84 13.32
C ALA A 185 6.38 23.08 14.55
N ALA A 186 5.17 23.59 14.29
CA ALA A 186 4.07 23.45 15.23
C ALA A 186 3.89 21.96 15.50
N THR A 187 4.19 21.54 16.72
CA THR A 187 3.88 20.20 17.20
C THR A 187 2.37 20.03 17.08
N PRO A 188 1.83 18.96 16.46
CA PRO A 188 0.45 18.60 16.69
C PRO A 188 0.36 18.20 18.16
N ALA A 189 -0.05 19.15 19.00
CA ALA A 189 -0.30 18.91 20.40
C ALA A 189 -1.38 17.83 20.51
N ALA A 190 -1.04 16.75 21.21
CA ALA A 190 -1.99 15.78 21.70
C ALA A 190 -3.09 16.50 22.49
N HIS A 191 -4.31 15.98 22.38
CA HIS A 191 -5.51 16.48 23.04
C HIS A 191 -5.32 16.54 24.56
N GLY A 192 -5.70 17.68 25.16
CA GLY A 192 -5.76 17.82 26.62
C GLY A 192 -6.10 19.24 27.09
N ALA A 193 -7.40 19.48 27.25
CA ALA A 193 -8.08 20.34 28.24
C ALA A 193 -7.72 21.84 28.41
N ASP A 194 -8.80 22.60 28.52
CA ASP A 194 -8.94 24.03 28.81
C ASP A 194 -8.06 24.60 29.93
N ALA A 195 -7.51 25.80 29.68
CA ALA A 195 -7.61 26.96 30.57
C ALA A 195 -7.08 28.23 29.86
N GLY A 196 -7.88 29.32 29.87
CA GLY A 196 -7.58 30.60 29.24
C GLY A 196 -6.66 31.57 30.02
N PRO A 197 -6.36 32.78 29.47
CA PRO A 197 -5.16 33.59 29.72
C PRO A 197 -5.42 34.92 30.48
N PRO A 198 -4.40 35.76 30.83
CA PRO A 198 -3.86 36.85 29.96
C PRO A 198 -2.35 37.19 30.21
N GLY A 199 -1.56 37.99 29.47
CA GLY A 199 -1.73 38.77 28.24
C GLY A 199 -0.44 39.56 27.82
N THR A 200 -0.49 40.10 26.59
CA THR A 200 0.16 41.31 26.00
C THR A 200 1.69 41.43 25.77
N ARG A 201 2.11 41.48 24.47
CA ARG A 201 2.45 42.70 23.65
C ARG A 201 3.10 42.29 22.30
N GLN A 202 2.44 42.55 21.15
CA GLN A 202 2.74 43.57 20.10
C GLN A 202 3.99 43.27 19.22
N ALA A 203 4.04 43.38 17.88
CA ALA A 203 3.11 43.80 16.82
C ALA A 203 3.75 43.54 15.42
N ARG A 204 2.94 43.22 14.38
CA ARG A 204 3.03 43.75 12.98
C ARG A 204 1.98 43.11 12.04
N GLY A 205 1.20 43.96 11.36
CA GLY A 205 0.65 43.74 10.00
C GLY A 205 -0.65 42.93 9.86
N PRO A 206 -1.61 43.32 8.99
CA PRO A 206 -3.02 42.96 9.13
C PRO A 206 -3.39 41.65 8.44
N ALA A 207 -3.58 40.58 9.21
CA ALA A 207 -4.38 39.44 8.77
C ALA A 207 -5.76 39.52 9.46
N ARG A 208 -6.76 40.04 8.74
CA ARG A 208 -8.17 39.84 9.08
C ARG A 208 -8.90 39.25 7.86
N PRO A 209 -9.80 38.27 8.02
CA PRO A 209 -10.00 37.42 9.19
C PRO A 209 -10.18 35.94 8.80
N HIS A 210 -9.20 35.09 9.14
CA HIS A 210 -9.46 33.64 9.25
C HIS A 210 -10.52 33.32 10.31
N VAL A 211 -10.90 34.27 11.17
CA VAL A 211 -12.03 34.13 12.10
C VAL A 211 -13.36 34.09 11.35
N GLY A 212 -13.49 34.80 10.23
CA GLY A 212 -14.69 34.73 9.38
C GLY A 212 -14.79 33.37 8.69
N LEU A 213 -13.68 32.91 8.11
CA LEU A 213 -13.60 31.59 7.48
C LEU A 213 -13.75 30.45 8.49
N ARG A 214 -13.19 30.60 9.69
CA ARG A 214 -13.33 29.63 10.78
C ARG A 214 -14.75 29.60 11.33
N ARG A 215 -15.43 30.75 11.47
CA ARG A 215 -16.86 30.80 11.80
C ARG A 215 -17.71 30.19 10.69
N LEU A 216 -17.32 30.37 9.42
CA LEU A 216 -18.00 29.80 8.27
C LEU A 216 -17.76 28.28 8.17
N LEU A 217 -16.56 27.81 8.47
CA LEU A 217 -16.22 26.39 8.61
C LEU A 217 -16.94 25.75 9.79
N TRP A 218 -17.04 26.43 10.93
CA TRP A 218 -17.81 25.94 12.07
C TRP A 218 -19.30 25.95 11.75
N ALA A 219 -19.83 26.98 11.08
CA ALA A 219 -21.21 27.00 10.62
C ALA A 219 -21.50 25.87 9.63
N LEU A 220 -20.58 25.62 8.69
CA LEU A 220 -20.67 24.52 7.72
C LEU A 220 -20.56 23.16 8.40
N LEU A 221 -19.65 23.00 9.36
CA LEU A 221 -19.51 21.78 10.16
C LEU A 221 -20.78 21.54 10.99
N THR A 222 -21.31 22.56 11.66
CA THR A 222 -22.57 22.43 12.39
C THR A 222 -23.72 22.11 11.45
N LEU A 223 -23.75 22.70 10.24
CA LEU A 223 -24.76 22.39 9.22
C LEU A 223 -24.63 20.95 8.73
N CYS A 224 -23.41 20.45 8.51
CA CYS A 224 -23.16 19.06 8.12
C CYS A 224 -23.51 18.08 9.24
N VAL A 225 -23.19 18.39 10.49
CA VAL A 225 -23.55 17.56 11.66
C VAL A 225 -25.06 17.57 11.87
N LEU A 226 -25.74 18.70 11.67
CA LEU A 226 -27.19 18.82 11.80
C LEU A 226 -27.91 18.14 10.62
N ALA A 227 -27.36 18.21 9.40
CA ALA A 227 -27.83 17.44 8.24
C ALA A 227 -27.62 15.93 8.44
N PHE A 228 -26.48 15.51 8.99
CA PHE A 228 -26.18 14.11 9.30
C PHE A 228 -27.05 13.58 10.45
N GLY A 229 -27.29 14.40 11.49
CA GLY A 229 -28.24 14.09 12.56
C GLY A 229 -29.67 14.01 12.02
N ALA A 230 -30.05 14.87 11.07
CA ALA A 230 -31.33 14.80 10.39
C ALA A 230 -31.47 13.48 9.58
N THR A 231 -30.39 12.96 8.99
CA THR A 231 -30.41 11.65 8.33
C THR A 231 -30.77 10.51 9.29
N PHE A 232 -30.40 10.60 10.58
CA PHE A 232 -30.76 9.60 11.60
C PHE A 232 -32.12 9.86 12.26
N TRP A 233 -32.67 11.07 12.18
CA TRP A 233 -34.05 11.37 12.60
C TRP A 233 -35.11 11.12 11.52
N TRP A 234 -34.73 10.49 10.41
CA TRP A 234 -35.61 10.18 9.30
C TRP A 234 -36.22 8.77 9.44
N PRO A 235 -37.25 8.64 10.31
CA PRO A 235 -38.49 8.06 9.81
C PRO A 235 -39.72 8.78 10.40
N PHE A 236 -39.80 10.12 10.29
CA PHE A 236 -41.05 10.83 10.54
C PHE A 236 -41.75 11.17 9.21
N PRO A 237 -42.89 10.51 8.89
CA PRO A 237 -43.65 10.82 7.69
C PRO A 237 -44.32 12.19 7.85
N GLY A 238 -43.94 13.18 7.03
CA GLY A 238 -44.75 14.38 6.80
C GLY A 238 -44.10 15.76 6.90
N PHE A 239 -42.78 15.90 7.10
CA PHE A 239 -42.14 17.22 7.13
C PHE A 239 -41.33 17.49 5.84
N ASP A 240 -41.88 18.28 4.91
CA ASP A 240 -41.21 18.67 3.66
C ASP A 240 -41.29 20.20 3.45
N PRO A 241 -40.38 20.99 4.05
CA PRO A 241 -40.45 22.45 4.03
C PRO A 241 -39.94 23.09 2.73
N LEU A 242 -39.38 22.32 1.79
CA LEU A 242 -38.77 22.85 0.56
C LEU A 242 -39.31 22.24 -0.74
N GLY A 243 -40.25 21.29 -0.70
CA GLY A 243 -40.96 20.81 -1.89
C GLY A 243 -40.06 20.24 -2.99
N LEU A 244 -38.84 19.83 -2.63
CA LEU A 244 -37.83 19.31 -3.54
C LEU A 244 -37.89 17.77 -3.65
N SER A 245 -38.77 17.11 -2.91
CA SER A 245 -39.06 15.67 -3.06
C SER A 245 -40.08 15.41 -4.17
N LYS A 246 -39.68 15.69 -5.42
CA LYS A 246 -40.17 14.96 -6.60
C LYS A 246 -39.07 14.03 -7.07
N GLY A 247 -38.83 13.00 -6.26
CA GLY A 247 -37.89 11.91 -6.51
C GLY A 247 -38.23 10.72 -5.61
N SER A 248 -39.51 10.35 -5.59
CA SER A 248 -40.08 9.33 -4.72
C SER A 248 -39.82 7.92 -5.28
N TRP A 249 -38.82 7.22 -4.77
CA TRP A 249 -38.71 5.75 -4.91
C TRP A 249 -39.32 4.99 -3.72
N ALA A 250 -40.05 5.67 -2.83
CA ALA A 250 -40.82 5.03 -1.77
C ALA A 250 -42.10 5.82 -1.50
N ARG A 251 -43.12 5.59 -2.32
CA ARG A 251 -44.52 5.79 -1.89
C ARG A 251 -45.09 4.41 -1.62
N SER A 252 -44.95 3.94 -0.39
CA SER A 252 -45.67 2.78 0.09
C SER A 252 -46.93 3.23 0.82
N ALA A 253 -48.09 2.83 0.29
CA ALA A 253 -49.29 2.55 1.07
C ALA A 253 -50.23 1.67 0.20
N PRO A 254 -50.92 0.65 0.74
CA PRO A 254 -50.60 -0.24 1.86
C PRO A 254 -50.43 -1.71 1.37
N GLY A 255 -49.55 -2.50 2.01
CA GLY A 255 -49.40 -3.94 1.72
C GLY A 255 -47.98 -4.41 1.39
N VAL A 256 -46.94 -3.75 1.90
CA VAL A 256 -45.55 -4.10 1.62
C VAL A 256 -45.13 -5.34 2.43
N GLY A 257 -45.37 -6.50 1.84
CA GLY A 257 -44.79 -7.79 2.21
C GLY A 257 -44.72 -8.77 1.04
N GLU A 258 -45.15 -8.37 -0.16
CA GLU A 258 -45.20 -9.26 -1.32
C GLU A 258 -44.23 -8.78 -2.40
N VAL A 259 -43.20 -9.60 -2.65
CA VAL A 259 -42.21 -9.40 -3.71
C VAL A 259 -42.94 -9.49 -5.06
N ARG A 260 -43.03 -8.39 -5.78
CA ARG A 260 -43.45 -8.42 -7.20
C ARG A 260 -42.27 -8.81 -8.07
N VAL A 261 -42.37 -9.99 -8.66
CA VAL A 261 -41.51 -10.43 -9.75
C VAL A 261 -42.15 -9.93 -11.04
N GLU A 262 -41.48 -8.99 -11.71
CA GLU A 262 -41.84 -8.57 -13.05
C GLU A 262 -40.94 -9.34 -14.04
N PRO A 263 -41.51 -10.05 -15.03
CA PRO A 263 -40.71 -10.73 -16.03
C PRO A 263 -39.95 -9.68 -16.84
N LEU A 264 -38.61 -9.74 -16.79
CA LEU A 264 -37.76 -9.01 -17.72
C LEU A 264 -38.18 -9.37 -19.15
N GLY A 265 -38.32 -8.37 -20.01
CA GLY A 265 -38.56 -8.58 -21.43
C GLY A 265 -37.53 -9.55 -22.01
N ALA A 266 -37.94 -10.37 -22.99
CA ALA A 266 -37.10 -11.41 -23.57
C ALA A 266 -35.70 -10.85 -23.85
N ALA A 267 -34.70 -11.39 -23.15
CA ALA A 267 -33.32 -10.96 -23.28
C ALA A 267 -32.95 -11.05 -24.76
N GLU A 268 -32.64 -9.91 -25.36
CA GLU A 268 -32.09 -9.87 -26.70
C GLU A 268 -30.78 -10.67 -26.65
N ALA A 269 -30.73 -11.76 -27.42
CA ALA A 269 -29.61 -12.69 -27.37
C ALA A 269 -28.32 -11.90 -27.58
N ALA A 270 -27.39 -12.03 -26.63
CA ALA A 270 -26.08 -11.41 -26.75
C ALA A 270 -25.52 -11.72 -28.13
N ALA A 271 -25.07 -10.71 -28.86
CA ALA A 271 -24.47 -10.87 -30.17
C ALA A 271 -23.11 -11.58 -30.03
N SER A 272 -23.12 -12.89 -29.79
CA SER A 272 -21.94 -13.73 -29.93
C SER A 272 -21.72 -13.92 -31.42
N HIS A 273 -20.72 -13.22 -31.97
CA HIS A 273 -20.33 -13.30 -33.38
C HIS A 273 -19.70 -14.66 -33.77
N TYR A 274 -19.78 -15.67 -32.91
CA TYR A 274 -19.19 -16.98 -33.09
C TYR A 274 -20.23 -18.06 -32.80
N ASP A 275 -20.30 -19.06 -33.67
CA ASP A 275 -21.05 -20.29 -33.41
C ASP A 275 -20.50 -20.99 -32.15
N ALA A 276 -21.34 -21.78 -31.47
CA ALA A 276 -20.99 -22.45 -30.21
C ALA A 276 -19.71 -23.31 -30.32
N THR A 277 -19.50 -23.95 -31.46
CA THR A 277 -18.28 -24.73 -31.70
C THR A 277 -17.04 -23.83 -31.82
N THR A 278 -17.16 -22.70 -32.51
CA THR A 278 -16.08 -21.73 -32.68
C THR A 278 -15.77 -21.02 -31.37
N ALA A 279 -16.79 -20.68 -30.58
CA ALA A 279 -16.66 -20.09 -29.27
C ALA A 279 -15.91 -21.02 -28.30
N LEU A 280 -16.18 -22.33 -28.37
CA LEU A 280 -15.49 -23.33 -27.55
C LEU A 280 -14.02 -23.51 -27.98
N LEU A 281 -13.74 -23.56 -29.29
CA LEU A 281 -12.37 -23.68 -29.81
C LEU A 281 -11.48 -22.45 -29.53
N LEU A 282 -12.08 -21.26 -29.44
CA LEU A 282 -11.38 -20.02 -29.12
C LEU A 282 -11.36 -19.72 -27.61
N HIS A 283 -11.93 -20.59 -26.78
CA HIS A 283 -11.97 -20.40 -25.34
C HIS A 283 -10.55 -20.52 -24.78
N PRO A 284 -10.06 -19.56 -23.96
CA PRO A 284 -8.73 -19.62 -23.36
C PRO A 284 -8.44 -20.92 -22.60
N ASP A 285 -9.48 -21.49 -22.00
CA ASP A 285 -9.42 -22.75 -21.25
C ASP A 285 -9.90 -23.97 -22.07
N PHE A 286 -9.79 -23.94 -23.40
CA PHE A 286 -10.25 -25.02 -24.27
C PHE A 286 -9.72 -26.40 -23.86
N ASP A 287 -8.42 -26.51 -23.54
CA ASP A 287 -7.80 -27.78 -23.14
C ASP A 287 -8.45 -28.37 -21.88
N LEU A 288 -8.90 -27.53 -20.96
CA LEU A 288 -9.58 -27.94 -19.72
C LEU A 288 -11.05 -28.30 -19.99
N LEU A 289 -11.71 -27.59 -20.90
CA LEU A 289 -13.10 -27.88 -21.28
C LEU A 289 -13.22 -29.08 -22.23
N ALA A 290 -12.15 -29.44 -22.94
CA ALA A 290 -12.09 -30.60 -23.83
C ALA A 290 -11.91 -31.91 -23.05
N ASP A 291 -11.34 -31.87 -21.84
CA ASP A 291 -11.27 -33.02 -20.93
C ASP A 291 -12.63 -33.20 -20.20
N PRO A 292 -13.27 -34.38 -20.29
CA PRO A 292 -14.49 -34.67 -19.53
C PRO A 292 -14.38 -34.37 -18.03
N ARG A 293 -13.23 -34.64 -17.41
CA ARG A 293 -13.03 -34.33 -15.98
C ARG A 293 -12.84 -32.84 -15.72
N GLY A 294 -12.16 -32.13 -16.62
CA GLY A 294 -11.98 -30.69 -16.52
C GLY A 294 -13.27 -29.91 -16.71
N ALA A 295 -14.14 -30.36 -17.62
CA ALA A 295 -15.46 -29.78 -17.85
C ALA A 295 -16.38 -29.92 -16.61
N GLU A 296 -16.33 -31.04 -15.91
CA GLU A 296 -17.05 -31.23 -14.63
C GLU A 296 -16.58 -30.25 -13.56
N VAL A 297 -15.26 -30.03 -13.47
CA VAL A 297 -14.66 -29.07 -12.53
C VAL A 297 -15.04 -27.63 -12.88
N ALA A 298 -15.02 -27.26 -14.17
CA ALA A 298 -15.43 -25.93 -14.62
C ALA A 298 -16.89 -25.62 -14.28
N THR A 299 -17.78 -26.62 -14.39
CA THR A 299 -19.20 -26.47 -14.01
C THR A 299 -19.38 -26.28 -12.52
N ALA A 300 -18.56 -26.93 -11.70
CA ALA A 300 -18.58 -26.82 -10.25
C ALA A 300 -17.62 -25.72 -9.71
N MET A 301 -17.06 -24.87 -10.58
CA MET A 301 -16.04 -23.89 -10.18
C MET A 301 -16.56 -22.92 -9.12
N ASP A 302 -17.81 -22.48 -9.22
CA ASP A 302 -18.44 -21.62 -8.23
C ASP A 302 -18.45 -22.28 -6.84
N PHE A 303 -18.79 -23.58 -6.79
CA PHE A 303 -18.80 -24.36 -5.55
C PHE A 303 -17.38 -24.54 -4.97
N TYR A 304 -16.39 -24.85 -5.81
CA TYR A 304 -15.00 -24.97 -5.36
C TYR A 304 -14.42 -23.62 -4.90
N SER A 305 -14.78 -22.52 -5.57
CA SER A 305 -14.38 -21.17 -5.17
C SER A 305 -14.94 -20.78 -3.82
N TRP A 306 -16.20 -21.16 -3.56
CA TRP A 306 -16.85 -21.00 -2.25
C TRP A 306 -16.19 -21.89 -1.19
N LEU A 307 -15.91 -23.15 -1.49
CA LEU A 307 -15.25 -24.08 -0.56
C LEU A 307 -13.84 -23.60 -0.17
N VAL A 308 -13.07 -23.05 -1.10
CA VAL A 308 -11.75 -22.45 -0.82
C VAL A 308 -11.90 -21.16 0.00
N ALA A 309 -12.91 -20.35 -0.30
CA ALA A 309 -13.20 -19.13 0.48
C ALA A 309 -13.68 -19.43 1.90
N ASP A 310 -14.42 -20.53 2.10
CA ASP A 310 -14.92 -21.01 3.39
C ASP A 310 -13.83 -21.74 4.20
N GLY A 311 -12.96 -22.50 3.53
CA GLY A 311 -11.83 -23.19 4.16
C GLY A 311 -10.64 -22.28 4.52
N ALA A 312 -10.59 -21.06 3.98
CA ALA A 312 -9.61 -20.03 4.32
C ALA A 312 -10.07 -19.23 5.56
N ASP A 313 -9.77 -19.75 6.74
CA ASP A 313 -9.82 -19.05 8.04
C ASP A 313 -11.20 -18.68 8.62
N THR A 314 -12.04 -19.67 8.92
CA THR A 314 -12.87 -19.61 10.14
C THR A 314 -13.12 -21.01 10.71
N PRO A 315 -12.47 -21.42 11.82
CA PRO A 315 -12.93 -22.58 12.58
C PRO A 315 -14.33 -22.26 13.11
N ASP A 316 -15.35 -22.98 12.63
CA ASP A 316 -16.70 -22.89 13.17
C ASP A 316 -16.69 -23.34 14.65
N PRO A 317 -16.99 -22.45 15.62
CA PRO A 317 -16.99 -22.81 17.03
C PRO A 317 -18.10 -23.81 17.41
N MET A 318 -19.02 -24.13 16.49
CA MET A 318 -20.11 -25.08 16.71
C MET A 318 -19.81 -26.49 16.19
N LEU A 319 -18.73 -26.69 15.43
CA LEU A 319 -18.31 -28.01 14.97
C LEU A 319 -17.30 -28.61 15.96
N PRO A 320 -17.54 -29.83 16.49
CA PRO A 320 -16.54 -30.50 17.29
C PRO A 320 -15.28 -30.74 16.42
N PRO A 321 -14.07 -30.67 17.00
CA PRO A 321 -12.86 -31.02 16.27
C PRO A 321 -13.03 -32.44 15.71
N LEU A 322 -12.91 -32.59 14.40
CA LEU A 322 -12.79 -33.92 13.82
C LEU A 322 -11.46 -34.49 14.28
N GLU A 323 -11.53 -35.37 15.28
CA GLU A 323 -10.42 -36.27 15.60
C GLU A 323 -10.15 -37.10 14.35
N PHE A 324 -9.07 -36.78 13.64
CA PHE A 324 -8.51 -37.70 12.68
C PHE A 324 -8.04 -38.91 13.49
N ASP A 325 -8.86 -39.96 13.48
CA ASP A 325 -8.47 -41.29 13.93
C ASP A 325 -7.22 -41.67 13.12
N GLN A 326 -6.05 -41.47 13.72
CA GLN A 326 -4.82 -42.13 13.29
C GLN A 326 -4.99 -43.60 13.67
N GLY A 327 -5.83 -44.29 12.90
CA GLY A 327 -5.95 -45.73 12.92
C GLY A 327 -4.54 -46.28 12.70
N ALA A 328 -3.97 -46.79 13.78
CA ALA A 328 -2.83 -47.68 13.78
C ALA A 328 -3.22 -48.94 12.99
N GLY A 329 -3.17 -48.83 11.67
CA GLY A 329 -3.09 -49.98 10.78
C GLY A 329 -1.64 -50.44 10.79
N ASP A 330 -1.39 -51.54 11.49
CA ASP A 330 -0.16 -52.32 11.34
C ASP A 330 0.17 -52.47 9.85
N PRO A 331 1.41 -52.17 9.42
CA PRO A 331 1.82 -52.49 8.06
C PRO A 331 1.77 -54.02 7.88
N PRO A 332 1.23 -54.55 6.77
CA PRO A 332 1.22 -55.98 6.52
C PRO A 332 2.66 -56.50 6.50
N ALA A 333 2.92 -57.52 7.31
CA ALA A 333 4.21 -58.17 7.43
C ALA A 333 4.76 -58.58 6.05
N GLU A 334 5.84 -57.93 5.63
CA GLU A 334 6.71 -58.40 4.55
C GLU A 334 7.17 -59.81 4.90
N THR A 335 6.65 -60.78 4.15
CA THR A 335 7.17 -62.15 4.16
C THR A 335 8.50 -62.13 3.41
N PRO A 336 9.64 -62.47 4.02
CA PRO A 336 10.93 -62.43 3.33
C PRO A 336 10.97 -63.47 2.20
N PRO A 337 11.52 -63.14 1.02
CA PRO A 337 11.67 -64.11 -0.05
C PRO A 337 12.67 -65.21 0.36
N GLY A 338 12.25 -66.46 0.19
CA GLY A 338 13.08 -67.64 0.39
C GLY A 338 14.28 -67.70 -0.57
N PRO A 339 15.30 -68.51 -0.23
CA PRO A 339 16.57 -68.53 -0.94
C PRO A 339 16.38 -68.98 -2.40
N ILE A 340 16.97 -68.22 -3.31
CA ILE A 340 17.10 -68.56 -4.72
C ILE A 340 18.15 -69.68 -4.79
N ASP A 341 17.72 -70.87 -5.19
CA ASP A 341 18.60 -72.01 -5.43
C ASP A 341 19.23 -71.82 -6.82
N ASP A 342 20.50 -71.45 -6.83
CA ASP A 342 21.35 -71.39 -8.02
C ASP A 342 21.67 -72.83 -8.48
N THR A 343 20.96 -73.32 -9.51
CA THR A 343 21.44 -74.44 -10.32
C THR A 343 20.89 -74.35 -11.75
N VAL A 344 21.52 -73.51 -12.57
CA VAL A 344 21.55 -73.73 -14.03
C VAL A 344 22.94 -74.24 -14.36
N GLN A 345 23.00 -75.55 -14.52
CA GLN A 345 24.17 -76.27 -15.00
C GLN A 345 24.18 -76.19 -16.52
N ASP A 346 25.19 -75.51 -17.07
CA ASP A 346 25.69 -75.74 -18.42
C ASP A 346 26.01 -77.24 -18.56
N ASP A 347 25.41 -77.92 -19.54
CA ASP A 347 26.20 -78.80 -20.39
C ASP A 347 25.48 -79.19 -21.69
N ALA A 348 26.32 -79.54 -22.66
CA ALA A 348 26.09 -79.61 -24.08
C ALA A 348 25.31 -80.84 -24.61
N ALA A 349 25.01 -80.73 -25.91
CA ALA A 349 24.94 -81.80 -26.91
C ALA A 349 23.64 -82.63 -27.04
N LEU A 350 22.88 -82.38 -28.11
CA LEU A 350 22.95 -83.13 -29.38
C LEU A 350 22.05 -82.52 -30.46
#